data_AF-A0A6C0DUN5-F1
#
_entry.id   AF-A0A6C0DUN5-F1
#
_cell.length_a   1.000
_cell.length_b   1.000
_cell.length_c   1.000
_cell.angle_alpha   90.00
_cell.angle_beta   90.00
_cell.angle_gamma   90.00
#
_symmetry.space_group_name_H-M   'P 1'
#
loop_
_entity.id
_entity.type
_entity.pdbx_description
1 polymer ?
#
loop_
_entity_poly.entity_id
_entity_poly.type
_entity_poly.pdbx_seq_one_letter_code
_entity_poly.pdbx_strand_id
1 'polypeptide(L)'
;MNDKKSSRNSQKSQKSHSDIDNPEVETFQNKFGLSKSTSIMLANLIWVFHTLVILFILIGPFLNSPALWVLHITFSISLLVHWYGNNNMCSLSMFEAKLRGLDYTDSFSHQFIAPIYDISNTQWSTLCYIITITLMTISIYYLYNSEAFGNALSCFREQMKKYKDNPQPFPYRLLAYVKCFLPLLILD
;
A
#
# COMPACT_ATOMS: atom_id res chain seq x y z
N MET A 1 23.65 7.06 -66.32
CA MET A 1 22.62 6.07 -65.96
C MET A 1 22.45 6.16 -64.46
N ASN A 2 21.35 6.81 -64.06
CA ASN A 2 20.64 6.85 -62.78
C ASN A 2 21.42 7.12 -61.46
N ASP A 3 20.96 7.90 -60.50
CA ASP A 3 20.07 9.07 -60.39
C ASP A 3 20.02 9.43 -58.88
N LYS A 4 19.98 10.73 -58.56
CA LYS A 4 19.34 11.43 -57.40
C LYS A 4 19.45 10.81 -55.98
N LYS A 5 20.10 11.43 -54.98
CA LYS A 5 19.88 12.75 -54.31
C LYS A 5 18.54 12.85 -53.55
N SER A 6 18.61 13.42 -52.33
CA SER A 6 17.52 14.01 -51.48
C SER A 6 17.04 13.07 -50.35
N SER A 7 16.79 13.45 -49.10
CA SER A 7 16.97 14.66 -48.28
C SER A 7 16.69 14.30 -46.80
N ARG A 8 17.06 15.19 -45.88
CA ARG A 8 16.87 15.12 -44.42
C ARG A 8 15.41 15.23 -43.95
N ASN A 9 15.20 14.67 -42.75
CA ASN A 9 14.45 15.17 -41.58
C ASN A 9 12.91 15.04 -41.45
N SER A 10 12.56 14.58 -40.24
CA SER A 10 11.41 14.91 -39.38
C SER A 10 10.05 14.25 -39.61
N GLN A 11 9.74 13.27 -38.75
CA GLN A 11 8.48 13.06 -37.98
C GLN A 11 8.60 11.69 -37.29
N LYS A 12 8.99 11.57 -36.01
CA LYS A 12 8.17 11.70 -34.79
C LYS A 12 6.80 11.00 -34.90
N SER A 13 6.64 9.96 -34.06
CA SER A 13 5.41 9.40 -33.49
C SER A 13 5.17 7.92 -33.83
N GLN A 14 4.78 7.16 -32.81
CA GLN A 14 4.28 5.78 -32.81
C GLN A 14 5.31 4.66 -33.05
N LYS A 15 6.14 4.38 -32.03
CA LYS A 15 6.56 2.99 -31.80
C LYS A 15 5.54 2.36 -30.84
N SER A 16 4.51 1.78 -31.44
CA SER A 16 3.52 0.92 -30.80
C SER A 16 4.26 -0.12 -29.96
N HIS A 17 4.00 -0.11 -28.65
CA HIS A 17 4.50 -1.10 -27.71
C HIS A 17 3.87 -2.43 -28.11
N SER A 18 4.73 -3.33 -28.61
CA SER A 18 4.40 -4.65 -29.13
C SER A 18 3.54 -5.44 -28.17
N ASP A 19 2.41 -5.93 -28.67
CA ASP A 19 1.64 -7.02 -28.09
C ASP A 19 2.56 -8.20 -27.81
N ILE A 20 2.74 -8.49 -26.52
CA ILE A 20 3.19 -9.78 -26.03
C ILE A 20 1.90 -10.47 -25.58
N ASP A 21 1.24 -11.17 -26.51
CA ASP A 21 0.09 -12.02 -26.21
C ASP A 21 0.59 -13.22 -25.41
N ASN A 22 0.55 -13.08 -24.10
CA ASN A 22 0.94 -14.12 -23.17
C ASN A 22 -0.32 -14.95 -22.80
N PRO A 23 -0.40 -16.25 -23.15
CA PRO A 23 -1.64 -17.05 -23.07
C PRO A 23 -2.18 -17.24 -21.64
N GLU A 24 -1.35 -17.11 -20.60
CA GLU A 24 -1.81 -17.14 -19.20
C GLU A 24 -2.69 -15.95 -18.84
N VAL A 25 -2.48 -14.81 -19.51
CA VAL A 25 -3.12 -13.52 -19.23
C VAL A 25 -4.52 -13.51 -19.78
N GLU A 26 -4.67 -13.99 -21.01
CA GLU A 26 -5.98 -14.20 -21.62
C GLU A 26 -6.79 -15.20 -20.80
N THR A 27 -6.16 -16.25 -20.27
CA THR A 27 -6.84 -17.24 -19.42
C THR A 27 -7.34 -16.62 -18.10
N PHE A 28 -6.54 -15.77 -17.45
CA PHE A 28 -6.95 -15.08 -16.22
C PHE A 28 -7.99 -13.97 -16.46
N GLN A 29 -7.79 -13.16 -17.51
CA GLN A 29 -8.72 -12.09 -17.92
C GLN A 29 -10.07 -12.67 -18.34
N ASN A 30 -10.09 -13.77 -19.10
CA ASN A 30 -11.32 -14.47 -19.47
C ASN A 30 -11.99 -15.14 -18.28
N LYS A 31 -11.22 -15.67 -17.30
CA LYS A 31 -11.77 -16.27 -16.07
C LYS A 31 -12.45 -15.26 -15.16
N PHE A 32 -11.99 -14.01 -15.14
CA PHE A 32 -12.56 -12.91 -14.35
C PHE A 32 -13.44 -11.94 -15.16
N GLY A 33 -13.59 -12.15 -16.47
CA GLY A 33 -14.33 -11.26 -17.36
C GLY A 33 -13.76 -9.82 -17.41
N LEU A 34 -12.47 -9.65 -17.16
CA LEU A 34 -11.83 -8.33 -17.08
C LEU A 34 -11.38 -7.88 -18.47
N SER A 35 -11.80 -6.68 -18.88
CA SER A 35 -11.30 -6.10 -20.14
C SER A 35 -9.83 -5.67 -20.03
N LYS A 36 -9.07 -5.73 -21.12
CA LYS A 36 -7.67 -5.23 -21.23
C LYS A 36 -7.54 -3.78 -20.75
N SER A 37 -8.60 -2.97 -20.88
CA SER A 37 -8.62 -1.59 -20.36
C SER A 37 -8.75 -1.53 -18.83
N THR A 38 -9.54 -2.43 -18.23
CA THR A 38 -9.75 -2.52 -16.78
C THR A 38 -8.49 -3.00 -16.06
N SER A 39 -7.74 -3.94 -16.65
CA SER A 39 -6.47 -4.41 -16.08
C SER A 39 -5.42 -3.30 -16.06
N ILE A 40 -5.34 -2.47 -17.11
CA ILE A 40 -4.44 -1.31 -17.17
C ILE A 40 -4.86 -0.24 -16.15
N MET A 41 -6.15 0.05 -16.01
CA MET A 41 -6.66 1.01 -15.01
C MET A 41 -6.38 0.57 -13.58
N LEU A 42 -6.64 -0.70 -13.26
CA LEU A 42 -6.44 -1.28 -11.94
C LEU A 42 -4.96 -1.25 -11.54
N ALA A 43 -4.09 -1.53 -12.50
CA ALA A 43 -2.66 -1.43 -12.30
C ALA A 43 -2.17 0.00 -12.05
N ASN A 44 -2.71 1.00 -12.75
CA ASN A 44 -2.40 2.40 -12.48
C ASN A 44 -2.93 2.85 -11.10
N LEU A 45 -4.10 2.36 -10.70
CA LEU A 45 -4.67 2.61 -9.37
C LEU A 45 -3.77 2.06 -8.26
N ILE A 46 -3.22 0.86 -8.45
CA ILE A 46 -2.28 0.24 -7.50
C ILE A 46 -1.00 1.08 -7.36
N TRP A 47 -0.48 1.62 -8.45
CA TRP A 47 0.70 2.50 -8.42
C TRP A 47 0.42 3.81 -7.65
N VAL A 48 -0.71 4.46 -7.94
CA VAL A 48 -1.12 5.68 -7.20
C VAL A 48 -1.25 5.37 -5.72
N PHE A 49 -1.89 4.25 -5.37
CA PHE A 49 -2.10 3.86 -3.98
C PHE A 49 -0.77 3.65 -3.23
N HIS A 50 0.21 2.94 -3.80
CA HIS A 50 1.51 2.76 -3.14
C HIS A 50 2.25 4.06 -2.94
N THR A 51 2.24 4.93 -3.95
CA THR A 51 2.88 6.25 -3.86
C THR A 51 2.24 7.09 -2.76
N LEU A 52 0.91 7.04 -2.64
CA LEU A 52 0.17 7.71 -1.57
C LEU A 52 0.51 7.12 -0.19
N VAL A 53 0.67 5.81 -0.05
CA VAL A 53 1.06 5.18 1.22
C VAL A 53 2.46 5.60 1.67
N ILE A 54 3.44 5.63 0.75
CA ILE A 54 4.80 6.08 1.08
C ILE A 54 4.78 7.56 1.51
N LEU A 55 4.07 8.40 0.76
CA LEU A 55 3.91 9.82 1.10
C LEU A 55 3.22 9.99 2.46
N PHE A 56 2.20 9.18 2.73
CA PHE A 56 1.48 9.17 3.99
C PHE A 56 2.37 8.73 5.16
N ILE A 57 3.32 7.82 4.97
CA ILE A 57 4.24 7.44 6.04
C ILE A 57 5.21 8.58 6.40
N LEU A 58 5.60 9.39 5.42
CA LEU A 58 6.50 10.54 5.63
C LEU A 58 5.76 11.73 6.26
N ILE A 59 4.55 12.03 5.81
CA ILE A 59 3.78 13.22 6.26
C ILE A 59 2.86 12.90 7.44
N GLY A 60 2.40 11.65 7.54
CA GLY A 60 1.49 11.11 8.54
C GLY A 60 1.72 11.54 9.99
N PRO A 61 2.96 11.48 10.53
CA PRO A 61 3.20 11.85 11.93
C PRO A 61 3.03 13.35 12.19
N PHE A 62 3.02 14.19 11.15
CA PHE A 62 2.87 15.64 11.27
C PHE A 62 1.41 16.11 11.18
N LEU A 63 0.46 15.22 10.88
CA LEU A 63 -0.95 15.58 10.91
C LEU A 63 -1.48 15.54 12.35
N ASN A 64 -2.12 16.61 12.80
CA ASN A 64 -2.59 16.78 14.18
C ASN A 64 -3.98 16.14 14.42
N SER A 65 -4.16 14.87 14.05
CA SER A 65 -5.41 14.14 14.29
C SER A 65 -5.13 12.74 14.84
N PRO A 66 -5.76 12.33 15.97
CA PRO A 66 -5.63 10.98 16.51
C PRO A 66 -5.97 9.87 15.51
N ALA A 67 -6.98 10.12 14.66
CA ALA A 67 -7.38 9.18 13.59
C ALA A 67 -6.23 8.89 12.63
N LEU A 68 -5.50 9.94 12.25
CA LEU A 68 -4.38 9.84 11.31
C LEU A 68 -3.16 9.20 11.95
N TRP A 69 -2.92 9.41 13.24
CA TRP A 69 -1.86 8.69 13.97
C TRP A 69 -2.16 7.19 14.05
N VAL A 70 -3.40 6.79 14.36
CA VAL A 70 -3.81 5.36 14.37
C VAL A 70 -3.64 4.74 12.98
N LEU A 71 -4.07 5.46 11.94
CA LEU A 71 -3.94 5.02 10.55
C LEU A 71 -2.46 4.89 10.15
N HIS A 72 -1.62 5.87 10.52
CA HIS A 72 -0.18 5.88 10.27
C HIS A 72 0.53 4.70 10.95
N ILE A 73 0.21 4.43 12.21
CA ILE A 73 0.76 3.27 12.94
C ILE A 73 0.36 1.97 12.25
N THR A 74 -0.92 1.85 11.85
CA THR A 74 -1.44 0.64 11.19
C THR A 74 -0.72 0.39 9.85
N PHE A 75 -0.58 1.41 9.00
CA PHE A 75 0.14 1.30 7.74
C PHE A 75 1.64 1.06 7.95
N SER A 76 2.25 1.67 8.96
CA SER A 76 3.67 1.47 9.29
C SER A 76 3.93 0.02 9.72
N ILE A 77 3.09 -0.56 10.59
CA ILE A 77 3.19 -1.98 10.96
C ILE A 77 3.01 -2.87 9.73
N SER A 78 2.00 -2.58 8.89
CA SER A 78 1.78 -3.33 7.65
C SER A 78 3.00 -3.27 6.73
N LEU A 79 3.65 -2.11 6.61
CA LEU A 79 4.85 -1.95 5.79
C LEU A 79 6.05 -2.69 6.38
N LEU A 80 6.25 -2.62 7.70
CA LEU A 80 7.33 -3.34 8.39
C LEU A 80 7.16 -4.85 8.29
N VAL A 81 5.94 -5.38 8.46
CA VAL A 81 5.63 -6.81 8.27
C VAL A 81 5.86 -7.21 6.82
N HIS A 82 5.45 -6.35 5.88
CA HIS A 82 5.68 -6.57 4.45
C HIS A 82 7.17 -6.64 4.10
N TRP A 83 7.97 -5.72 4.65
CA TRP A 83 9.42 -5.71 4.48
C TRP A 83 10.09 -6.91 5.20
N TYR A 84 9.63 -7.29 6.39
CA TYR A 84 10.13 -8.46 7.13
C TYR A 84 9.86 -9.77 6.40
N GLY A 85 8.72 -9.87 5.72
CA GLY A 85 8.38 -10.98 4.83
C GLY A 85 9.29 -11.12 3.60
N ASN A 86 10.24 -10.20 3.42
CA ASN A 86 11.39 -10.22 2.50
C ASN A 86 11.12 -10.78 1.10
N ASN A 87 9.94 -10.52 0.55
CA ASN A 87 9.61 -10.98 -0.79
C ASN A 87 9.72 -9.88 -1.83
N ASN A 88 9.92 -8.61 -1.47
CA ASN A 88 9.84 -7.43 -2.36
C ASN A 88 8.51 -7.31 -3.14
N MET A 89 7.65 -8.34 -3.07
CA MET A 89 6.40 -8.51 -3.77
C MET A 89 5.28 -8.00 -2.90
N CYS A 90 4.84 -6.77 -3.12
CA CYS A 90 3.55 -6.36 -2.59
C CYS A 90 2.45 -7.23 -3.22
N SER A 91 1.51 -7.72 -2.42
CA SER A 91 0.38 -8.53 -2.90
C SER A 91 -0.39 -7.81 -4.02
N LEU A 92 -0.49 -6.48 -3.92
CA LEU A 92 -1.07 -5.62 -4.94
C LEU A 92 -0.20 -5.53 -6.20
N SER A 93 1.14 -5.51 -6.09
CA SER A 93 2.05 -5.56 -7.25
C SER A 93 2.07 -6.94 -7.92
N MET A 94 1.90 -8.02 -7.15
CA MET A 94 1.71 -9.36 -7.71
C MET A 94 0.38 -9.46 -8.47
N PHE A 95 -0.66 -8.82 -7.92
CA PHE A 95 -1.95 -8.73 -8.60
C PHE A 95 -1.85 -7.89 -9.88
N GLU A 96 -1.11 -6.78 -9.86
CA GLU A 96 -0.77 -6.00 -11.05
C GLU A 96 -0.05 -6.82 -12.13
N ALA A 97 1.02 -7.53 -11.74
CA ALA A 97 1.81 -8.35 -12.67
C ALA A 97 0.91 -9.42 -13.33
N LYS A 98 0.04 -10.08 -12.55
CA LYS A 98 -0.95 -11.03 -13.07
C LYS A 98 -1.99 -10.39 -13.99
N LEU A 99 -2.40 -9.15 -13.72
CA LEU A 99 -3.35 -8.42 -14.56
C LEU A 99 -2.75 -7.95 -15.88
N ARG A 100 -1.46 -7.58 -15.87
CA ARG A 100 -0.69 -7.11 -17.04
C ARG A 100 -0.05 -8.25 -17.84
N GLY A 101 0.12 -9.41 -17.23
CA GLY A 101 0.72 -10.55 -17.89
C GLY A 101 2.22 -10.49 -18.11
N LEU A 102 2.86 -9.62 -17.34
CA LEU A 102 4.29 -9.42 -17.33
C LEU A 102 4.89 -10.33 -16.25
N ASP A 103 6.16 -10.69 -16.42
CA ASP A 103 6.92 -11.23 -15.30
C ASP A 103 6.92 -10.19 -14.16
N TYR A 104 6.96 -10.65 -12.91
CA TYR A 104 6.85 -9.79 -11.73
C TYR A 104 7.92 -8.67 -11.73
N THR A 105 9.09 -8.99 -12.28
CA THR A 105 10.26 -8.12 -12.47
C THR A 105 10.03 -6.97 -13.47
N ASP A 106 9.10 -7.13 -14.41
CA ASP A 106 8.77 -6.14 -15.44
C ASP A 106 7.53 -5.30 -15.10
N SER A 107 6.89 -5.55 -13.96
CA SER A 107 5.79 -4.71 -13.51
C SER A 107 6.28 -3.29 -13.20
N PHE A 108 5.54 -2.27 -13.63
CA PHE A 108 5.90 -0.87 -13.38
C PHE A 108 6.00 -0.56 -11.88
N SER A 109 5.15 -1.19 -11.05
CA SER A 109 5.29 -1.11 -9.60
C SER A 109 6.60 -1.73 -9.12
N HIS A 110 7.01 -2.89 -9.66
CA HIS A 110 8.32 -3.44 -9.33
C HIS A 110 9.44 -2.53 -9.78
N GLN A 111 9.41 -1.92 -10.97
CA GLN A 111 10.50 -1.03 -11.41
C GLN A 111 10.63 0.27 -10.59
N PHE A 112 9.55 0.74 -9.95
CA PHE A 112 9.60 1.93 -9.07
C PHE A 112 9.90 1.56 -7.61
N ILE A 113 9.40 0.41 -7.15
CA ILE A 113 9.60 -0.09 -5.78
C ILE A 113 10.96 -0.78 -5.66
N ALA A 114 11.44 -1.48 -6.70
CA ALA A 114 12.71 -2.20 -6.72
C ALA A 114 13.90 -1.28 -6.44
N PRO A 115 14.04 -0.04 -6.93
CA PRO A 115 15.12 0.84 -6.48
C PRO A 115 15.11 1.11 -4.97
N ILE A 116 13.92 1.14 -4.34
CA ILE A 116 13.75 1.28 -2.87
C ILE A 116 13.98 -0.07 -2.15
N TYR A 117 13.69 -1.19 -2.82
CA TYR A 117 13.65 -2.54 -2.24
C TYR A 117 14.87 -3.43 -2.56
N ASP A 118 15.52 -3.26 -3.70
CA ASP A 118 16.82 -3.83 -4.09
C ASP A 118 17.96 -3.17 -3.30
N ILE A 119 17.63 -2.04 -2.67
CA ILE A 119 18.34 -1.47 -1.52
C ILE A 119 18.26 -2.37 -0.27
N SER A 120 17.38 -3.39 -0.19
CA SER A 120 17.19 -4.26 0.99
C SER A 120 18.47 -4.96 1.46
N ASN A 121 19.41 -5.22 0.55
CA ASN A 121 20.72 -5.81 0.86
C ASN A 121 21.82 -4.78 1.18
N THR A 122 21.48 -3.50 1.30
CA THR A 122 22.45 -2.39 1.49
C THR A 122 22.08 -1.52 2.70
N GLN A 123 23.02 -0.71 3.20
CA GLN A 123 22.84 0.16 4.38
C GLN A 123 21.62 1.10 4.29
N TRP A 124 21.15 1.39 3.08
CA TRP A 124 19.98 2.23 2.81
C TRP A 124 18.67 1.62 3.29
N SER A 125 18.51 0.30 3.26
CA SER A 125 17.28 -0.33 3.73
C SER A 125 17.17 -0.23 5.24
N THR A 126 18.29 -0.44 5.92
CA THR A 126 18.41 -0.26 7.36
C THR A 126 18.08 1.17 7.75
N LEU A 127 18.53 2.16 6.97
CA LEU A 127 18.15 3.56 7.17
C LEU A 127 16.64 3.79 7.02
N CYS A 128 16.02 3.28 5.96
CA CYS A 128 14.56 3.37 5.76
C CYS A 128 13.79 2.71 6.91
N TYR A 129 14.21 1.51 7.35
CA TYR A 129 13.64 0.83 8.51
C TYR A 129 13.75 1.67 9.78
N ILE A 130 14.92 2.22 10.07
CA ILE A 130 15.15 3.08 11.24
C ILE A 130 14.25 4.32 11.17
N ILE A 131 14.16 4.97 10.02
CA ILE A 131 13.29 6.15 9.83
C ILE A 131 11.83 5.76 10.06
N THR A 132 11.33 4.70 9.42
CA THR A 132 9.93 4.26 9.58
C THR A 132 9.61 3.89 11.03
N ILE A 133 10.50 3.17 11.71
CA ILE A 133 10.31 2.82 13.14
C ILE A 133 10.34 4.08 14.02
N THR A 134 11.22 5.02 13.73
CA THR A 134 11.30 6.29 14.47
C THR A 134 10.03 7.11 14.30
N LEU A 135 9.56 7.31 13.06
CA LEU A 135 8.32 8.01 12.76
C LEU A 135 7.10 7.31 13.36
N MET A 136 7.06 5.98 13.31
CA MET A 136 6.00 5.19 13.96
C MET A 136 6.01 5.39 15.48
N THR A 137 7.17 5.41 16.11
CA THR A 137 7.30 5.63 17.57
C THR A 137 6.83 7.04 17.95
N ILE A 138 7.13 8.04 17.13
CA ILE A 138 6.62 9.41 17.30
C ILE A 138 5.09 9.43 17.23
N SER A 139 4.48 8.77 16.23
CA SER A 139 3.02 8.64 16.12
C SER A 139 2.42 7.93 17.33
N ILE A 140 3.06 6.86 17.82
CA ILE A 140 2.62 6.14 19.03
C ILE A 140 2.68 7.06 20.26
N TYR A 141 3.75 7.86 20.41
CA TYR A 141 3.89 8.80 21.51
C TYR A 141 2.78 9.85 21.50
N TYR A 142 2.51 10.46 20.35
CA TYR A 142 1.41 11.43 20.20
C TYR A 142 0.04 10.79 20.48
N LEU A 143 -0.19 9.58 19.98
CA LEU A 143 -1.43 8.85 20.24
C LEU A 143 -1.59 8.51 21.73
N TYR A 144 -0.54 8.03 22.38
CA TYR A 144 -0.57 7.66 23.80
C TYR A 144 -0.82 8.85 24.71
N ASN A 145 -0.28 10.03 24.36
CA ASN A 145 -0.51 11.26 25.11
C ASN A 145 -1.88 11.91 24.81
N SER A 146 -2.64 11.39 23.85
CA SER A 146 -3.96 11.93 23.52
C SER A 146 -5.03 11.47 24.52
N GLU A 147 -5.86 12.41 24.99
CA GLU A 147 -6.99 12.10 25.88
C GLU A 147 -8.00 11.15 25.22
N ALA A 148 -8.17 11.27 23.89
CA ALA A 148 -9.04 10.40 23.10
C ALA A 148 -8.65 8.92 23.23
N PHE A 149 -7.36 8.59 23.11
CA PHE A 149 -6.87 7.22 23.26
C PHE A 149 -7.03 6.71 24.69
N GLY A 150 -6.76 7.55 25.69
CA GLY A 150 -6.99 7.20 27.10
C GLY A 150 -8.44 6.80 27.38
N ASN A 151 -9.40 7.57 26.85
CA ASN A 151 -10.83 7.31 26.98
C ASN A 151 -11.28 6.04 26.25
N ALA A 152 -10.75 5.76 25.06
CA ALA A 152 -11.06 4.52 24.37
C ALA A 152 -10.45 3.28 25.06
N LEU A 153 -9.24 3.42 25.60
CA LEU A 153 -8.57 2.33 26.30
C LEU A 153 -9.27 1.99 27.62
N SER A 154 -9.77 3.00 28.36
CA SER A 154 -10.57 2.77 29.56
C SER A 154 -11.89 2.08 29.23
N CYS A 155 -12.62 2.57 28.21
CA CYS A 155 -13.85 1.92 27.70
C CYS A 155 -13.59 0.46 27.30
N PHE A 156 -12.52 0.19 26.54
CA PHE A 156 -12.17 -1.17 26.13
C PHE A 156 -11.89 -2.09 27.33
N ARG A 157 -11.15 -1.59 28.34
CA ARG A 157 -10.84 -2.35 29.55
C ARG A 157 -12.10 -2.69 30.36
N GLU A 158 -13.04 -1.75 30.46
CA GLU A 158 -14.32 -1.99 31.12
C GLU A 158 -15.17 -3.04 30.38
N GLN A 159 -15.26 -2.95 29.05
CA GLN A 159 -15.96 -3.96 28.25
C GLN A 159 -15.30 -5.35 28.36
N MET A 160 -13.97 -5.41 28.37
CA MET A 160 -13.22 -6.65 28.60
C MET A 160 -13.56 -7.29 29.95
N LYS A 161 -13.62 -6.49 31.02
CA LYS A 161 -14.05 -6.99 32.34
C LYS A 161 -15.51 -7.46 32.31
N LYS A 162 -16.40 -6.67 31.73
CA LYS A 162 -17.84 -7.00 31.62
C LYS A 162 -18.09 -8.32 30.90
N TYR A 163 -17.40 -8.59 29.78
CA TYR A 163 -17.56 -9.85 29.03
C TYR A 163 -16.77 -11.03 29.58
N LYS A 164 -15.80 -10.78 30.46
CA LYS A 164 -15.19 -11.84 31.27
C LYS A 164 -16.18 -12.38 32.31
N ASP A 165 -16.92 -11.48 32.95
CA ASP A 165 -17.88 -11.83 34.00
C ASP A 165 -19.23 -12.32 33.41
N ASN A 166 -19.64 -11.80 32.26
CA ASN A 166 -20.85 -12.22 31.54
C ASN A 166 -20.57 -12.40 30.04
N PRO A 167 -20.16 -13.61 29.60
CA PRO A 167 -19.77 -13.86 28.23
C PRO A 167 -20.96 -13.75 27.28
N GLN A 168 -20.84 -12.83 26.32
CA GLN A 168 -21.80 -12.65 25.24
C GLN A 168 -21.30 -13.32 23.94
N PRO A 169 -22.17 -13.53 22.94
CA PRO A 169 -21.76 -13.99 21.62
C PRO A 169 -20.69 -13.09 21.01
N PHE A 170 -19.74 -13.69 20.29
CA PHE A 170 -18.62 -13.01 19.64
C PHE A 170 -18.99 -11.70 18.90
N PRO A 171 -20.03 -11.65 18.04
CA PRO A 171 -20.33 -10.44 17.26
C PRO A 171 -20.71 -9.24 18.14
N TYR A 172 -21.45 -9.46 19.22
CA TYR A 172 -21.84 -8.39 20.15
C TYR A 172 -20.63 -7.84 20.91
N ARG A 173 -19.70 -8.73 21.31
CA ARG A 173 -18.45 -8.34 21.96
C ARG A 173 -17.58 -7.49 21.04
N LEU A 174 -17.42 -7.93 19.79
CA LEU A 174 -16.66 -7.20 18.78
C LEU A 174 -17.24 -5.81 18.55
N LEU A 175 -18.56 -5.70 18.39
CA LEU A 175 -19.24 -4.43 18.19
C LEU A 175 -19.07 -3.49 19.39
N ALA A 176 -19.11 -4.01 20.62
CA ALA A 176 -18.87 -3.23 21.83
C ALA A 176 -17.42 -2.71 21.91
N TYR A 177 -16.43 -3.52 21.51
CA TYR A 177 -15.04 -3.06 21.45
C TYR A 177 -14.85 -1.99 20.38
N VAL A 178 -15.38 -2.19 19.18
CA VAL A 178 -15.28 -1.21 18.07
C VAL A 178 -15.93 0.12 18.46
N LYS A 179 -17.06 0.11 19.17
CA LYS A 179 -17.71 1.33 19.67
C LYS A 179 -16.83 2.18 20.57
N CYS A 180 -15.95 1.57 21.37
CA CYS A 180 -15.01 2.32 22.22
C CYS A 180 -13.95 3.07 21.41
N PHE A 181 -13.55 2.55 20.24
CA PHE A 181 -12.53 3.16 19.37
C PHE A 181 -13.10 4.04 18.27
N LEU A 182 -14.42 4.00 18.03
CA LEU A 182 -15.10 4.86 17.08
C LEU A 182 -14.78 6.37 17.23
N PRO A 183 -14.77 6.96 18.44
CA PRO A 183 -14.42 8.38 18.60
C PRO A 183 -12.98 8.72 18.21
N LEU A 184 -12.06 7.74 18.15
CA LEU A 184 -10.71 7.99 17.64
C LEU A 184 -10.65 8.08 16.11
N LEU A 185 -11.65 7.55 15.41
CA LEU A 185 -11.65 7.46 13.95
C LEU A 185 -12.48 8.58 13.29
N ILE A 186 -13.16 9.40 14.09
CA ILE A 186 -13.88 10.56 13.61
C ILE A 186 -12.85 11.68 13.42
N LEU A 187 -12.76 12.22 12.20
CA LEU A 187 -12.03 13.45 11.93
C LEU A 187 -12.94 14.62 12.31
N ASP A 188 -12.63 15.31 13.41
CA ASP A 188 -13.19 16.62 13.76
C ASP A 188 -12.46 17.75 13.03
#